data_AF-A0A520XT09-F1
#
_entry.id   AF-A0A520XT09-F1
#
_cell.length_a   1.000
_cell.length_b   1.000
_cell.length_c   1.000
_cell.angle_alpha   90.00
_cell.angle_beta   90.00
_cell.angle_gamma   90.00
#
_symmetry.space_group_name_H-M   'P 1'
#
loop_
_entity.id
_entity.type
_entity.pdbx_description
1 polymer ?
#
loop_
_entity_poly.entity_id
_entity_poly.type
_entity_poly.pdbx_seq_one_letter_code
_entity_poly.pdbx_strand_id
1 'polypeptide(L)'
;MMRPSPSRNWYEPGASGIVPEGGRATIVSTLSLGTYLGPGRHQEGNTLSILLVVQAGHDETTGNESQLLQFGNSTVFGTILDRVAGFEDGPVVVAISDLPADDQLEEIANEREIPVVRAPSDDLLARFVEVIADYPAEHLVRVTTSSPLIDRHLISSIVDAHTTSGADYTSNTLLRTHPAGLDVEVIRSDALLDAAEQAESADERAGVTTFVQRRPADYKLQAVLAPGDYEDHAWSGDDESLERITQLIQKSGGSFDRAWDNLLAYDRPQIPDSAVRLRVARNNVLEHLDELTDTIGFPPDPFPIGDPTRRSWGVWAGDELIGAIVVSVQNGWGTLAGKFRPGIDGDLAPQALAAVDERLLADEQVIALTIDGSAIRNYRS
;
A
#
# COMPACT_ATOMS: atom_id res chain seq x y z
N MET A 1 6.74 -59.27 55.03
CA MET A 1 6.48 -60.40 54.11
C MET A 1 6.87 -59.98 52.71
N MET A 2 7.76 -60.79 52.12
CA MET A 2 8.07 -61.01 50.70
C MET A 2 8.00 -59.85 49.68
N ARG A 3 9.20 -59.44 49.26
CA ARG A 3 9.63 -59.09 47.88
C ARG A 3 9.57 -60.34 46.97
N PRO A 4 9.70 -60.27 45.62
CA PRO A 4 10.61 -59.39 44.82
C PRO A 4 9.94 -58.78 43.54
N SER A 5 10.38 -57.70 42.87
CA SER A 5 11.65 -57.34 42.17
C SER A 5 12.18 -58.43 41.21
N PRO A 6 13.07 -58.17 40.22
CA PRO A 6 13.70 -56.92 39.72
C PRO A 6 13.69 -56.83 38.16
N SER A 7 14.18 -55.79 37.47
CA SER A 7 15.61 -55.54 37.09
C SER A 7 15.70 -54.20 36.34
N ARG A 8 16.48 -53.16 36.70
CA ARG A 8 17.97 -53.00 36.83
C ARG A 8 18.74 -53.54 35.63
N ASN A 9 19.78 -52.93 35.06
CA ASN A 9 20.61 -51.72 35.29
C ASN A 9 21.40 -51.49 33.98
N TRP A 10 22.15 -50.39 33.76
CA TRP A 10 23.62 -50.23 33.94
C TRP A 10 24.00 -48.93 33.15
N TYR A 11 24.63 -47.84 33.63
CA TYR A 11 26.03 -47.61 34.10
C TYR A 11 27.07 -48.43 33.30
N GLU A 12 28.11 -47.95 32.62
CA GLU A 12 28.89 -46.70 32.67
C GLU A 12 29.99 -46.77 31.53
N PRO A 13 31.14 -46.05 31.51
CA PRO A 13 31.75 -45.44 30.32
C PRO A 13 32.95 -46.23 29.73
N GLY A 14 33.45 -45.84 28.55
CA GLY A 14 34.70 -46.41 28.03
C GLY A 14 35.07 -46.04 26.60
N ALA A 15 35.90 -45.00 26.49
CA ALA A 15 36.97 -44.74 25.52
C ALA A 15 37.00 -45.44 24.14
N SER A 16 37.10 -44.58 23.10
CA SER A 16 38.28 -44.42 22.21
C SER A 16 37.90 -44.35 20.72
N GLY A 17 38.28 -43.25 20.09
CA GLY A 17 38.05 -43.01 18.65
C GLY A 17 38.43 -41.59 18.20
N ILE A 18 39.68 -41.18 18.43
CA ILE A 18 40.51 -40.33 17.53
C ILE A 18 39.94 -38.94 17.09
N VAL A 19 40.21 -37.92 17.92
CA VAL A 19 40.84 -36.56 17.75
C VAL A 19 41.30 -36.16 16.30
N PRO A 20 41.42 -34.86 15.86
CA PRO A 20 41.37 -33.54 16.55
C PRO A 20 40.58 -32.37 15.90
N GLU A 21 40.42 -31.33 16.73
CA GLU A 21 40.60 -29.87 16.51
C GLU A 21 40.02 -29.14 15.28
N GLY A 22 39.30 -28.05 15.60
CA GLY A 22 39.64 -26.73 15.08
C GLY A 22 38.87 -26.25 13.84
N GLY A 23 38.01 -25.26 14.03
CA GLY A 23 37.45 -24.45 12.94
C GLY A 23 36.42 -23.48 13.49
N ARG A 24 36.83 -22.28 13.91
CA ARG A 24 36.79 -21.05 13.11
C ARG A 24 35.40 -20.75 12.57
N ALA A 25 34.89 -19.60 13.01
CA ALA A 25 33.80 -18.87 12.39
C ALA A 25 33.93 -18.90 10.87
N THR A 26 32.90 -19.40 10.19
CA THR A 26 32.70 -19.18 8.77
C THR A 26 31.84 -17.93 8.63
N ILE A 27 32.49 -16.81 8.32
CA ILE A 27 31.86 -15.74 7.55
C ILE A 27 31.54 -16.38 6.19
N VAL A 28 30.26 -16.65 5.93
CA VAL A 28 29.83 -16.87 4.54
C VAL A 28 29.56 -15.50 3.96
N SER A 29 30.55 -15.04 3.22
CA SER A 29 30.50 -13.84 2.38
C SER A 29 29.51 -14.05 1.22
N THR A 30 28.81 -12.98 0.85
CA THR A 30 28.29 -12.71 -0.49
C THR A 30 27.64 -13.92 -1.19
N LEU A 31 26.33 -14.11 -0.96
CA LEU A 31 25.51 -14.74 -1.99
C LEU A 31 25.50 -13.80 -3.19
N SER A 32 26.19 -14.29 -4.22
CA SER A 32 26.26 -13.76 -5.57
C SER A 32 24.92 -13.20 -6.03
N LEU A 33 24.93 -11.97 -6.55
CA LEU A 33 23.95 -11.55 -7.55
C LEU A 33 23.84 -12.70 -8.56
N GLY A 34 22.61 -13.19 -8.74
CA GLY A 34 22.30 -14.09 -9.84
C GLY A 34 22.71 -13.41 -11.12
N THR A 35 23.68 -14.01 -11.81
CA THR A 35 24.12 -13.56 -13.13
C THR A 35 22.92 -13.72 -14.06
N TYR A 36 22.41 -12.61 -14.57
CA TYR A 36 21.40 -12.55 -15.61
C TYR A 36 21.91 -13.31 -16.83
N LEU A 37 21.28 -14.45 -17.12
CA LEU A 37 21.42 -15.14 -18.40
C LEU A 37 20.16 -14.77 -19.18
N GLY A 38 20.34 -14.24 -20.39
CA GLY A 38 19.28 -13.70 -21.26
C GLY A 38 18.14 -14.70 -21.60
N PRO A 39 17.25 -14.36 -22.54
CA PRO A 39 15.89 -14.87 -22.61
C PRO A 39 15.87 -16.39 -22.80
N GLY A 40 15.71 -17.09 -21.68
CA GLY A 40 15.65 -18.54 -21.59
C GLY A 40 14.69 -18.86 -20.46
N ARG A 41 13.60 -19.55 -20.81
CA ARG A 41 12.55 -20.01 -19.90
C ARG A 41 13.14 -20.45 -18.55
N HIS A 42 12.76 -19.76 -17.48
CA HIS A 42 13.11 -20.13 -16.12
C HIS A 42 12.67 -21.58 -15.85
N GLN A 43 13.58 -22.37 -15.26
CA GLN A 43 13.32 -23.75 -14.88
C GLN A 43 12.37 -23.81 -13.68
N GLU A 44 11.44 -24.77 -13.73
CA GLU A 44 10.52 -25.13 -12.65
C GLU A 44 11.27 -25.29 -11.31
N GLY A 45 10.81 -24.58 -10.26
CA GLY A 45 11.08 -25.00 -8.88
C GLY A 45 11.25 -23.93 -7.81
N ASN A 46 11.27 -22.63 -8.11
CA ASN A 46 11.44 -21.61 -7.06
C ASN A 46 10.44 -20.47 -7.22
N THR A 47 9.31 -20.57 -6.53
CA THR A 47 8.38 -19.44 -6.34
C THR A 47 9.08 -18.38 -5.49
N LEU A 48 9.13 -17.15 -5.99
CA LEU A 48 9.60 -15.99 -5.24
C LEU A 48 8.68 -15.73 -4.04
N SER A 49 9.21 -15.25 -2.93
CA SER A 49 8.35 -14.82 -1.82
C SER A 49 7.65 -13.50 -2.16
N ILE A 50 8.42 -12.49 -2.55
CA ILE A 50 7.94 -11.15 -2.93
C ILE A 50 8.43 -10.82 -4.34
N LEU A 51 7.58 -10.19 -5.16
CA LEU A 51 7.96 -9.58 -6.45
C LEU A 51 7.42 -8.16 -6.52
N LEU A 52 8.28 -7.17 -6.77
CA LEU A 52 7.86 -5.79 -7.01
C LEU A 52 7.61 -5.56 -8.50
N VAL A 53 6.39 -5.15 -8.82
CA VAL A 53 5.91 -4.85 -10.17
C VAL A 53 5.68 -3.34 -10.29
N VAL A 54 6.49 -2.68 -11.12
CA VAL A 54 6.25 -1.30 -11.54
C VAL A 54 5.33 -1.33 -12.76
N GLN A 55 4.07 -1.01 -12.56
CA GLN A 55 3.10 -0.88 -13.64
C GLN A 55 3.28 0.46 -14.35
N ALA A 56 3.48 0.40 -15.66
CA ALA A 56 3.62 1.55 -16.53
C ALA A 56 2.93 1.28 -17.89
N GLY A 57 3.07 2.19 -18.83
CA GLY A 57 2.59 2.03 -20.19
C GLY A 57 1.17 2.54 -20.44
N HIS A 58 0.74 2.40 -21.68
CA HIS A 58 -0.51 2.93 -22.18
C HIS A 58 -1.71 2.33 -21.43
N ASP A 59 -2.58 3.22 -20.98
CA ASP A 59 -3.95 2.97 -20.52
C ASP A 59 -4.87 3.70 -21.51
N GLU A 60 -5.93 3.03 -21.98
CA GLU A 60 -6.89 3.63 -22.94
C GLU A 60 -7.49 4.96 -22.44
N THR A 61 -7.51 5.18 -21.12
CA THR A 61 -8.09 6.36 -20.48
C THR A 61 -7.12 7.54 -20.43
N THR A 62 -5.84 7.30 -20.12
CA THR A 62 -4.87 8.37 -19.80
C THR A 62 -3.65 8.42 -20.72
N GLY A 63 -3.46 7.41 -21.59
CA GLY A 63 -2.25 7.24 -22.37
C GLY A 63 -1.01 7.01 -21.51
N ASN A 64 0.18 7.30 -22.07
CA ASN A 64 1.47 7.13 -21.38
C ASN A 64 2.30 8.43 -21.26
N GLU A 65 1.78 9.56 -21.74
CA GLU A 65 2.54 10.80 -21.91
C GLU A 65 3.10 11.34 -20.57
N SER A 66 2.30 11.29 -19.50
CA SER A 66 2.72 11.75 -18.16
C SER A 66 3.92 10.98 -17.60
N GLN A 67 4.06 9.70 -17.98
CA GLN A 67 5.11 8.80 -17.49
C GLN A 67 6.48 9.15 -18.07
N LEU A 68 6.49 9.77 -19.26
CA LEU A 68 7.68 10.18 -19.99
C LEU A 68 8.03 11.66 -19.77
N LEU A 69 7.26 12.40 -18.96
CA LEU A 69 7.57 13.77 -18.61
C LEU A 69 8.90 13.87 -17.86
N GLN A 70 9.64 14.94 -18.15
CA GLN A 70 10.91 15.24 -17.48
C GLN A 70 10.66 15.49 -15.98
N PHE A 71 11.33 14.73 -15.14
CA PHE A 71 11.25 14.84 -13.69
C PHE A 71 12.66 14.70 -13.09
N GLY A 72 13.18 15.82 -12.57
CA GLY A 72 14.58 15.90 -12.18
C GLY A 72 15.52 15.71 -13.38
N ASN A 73 16.43 14.74 -13.29
CA ASN A 73 17.40 14.41 -14.34
C ASN A 73 16.93 13.27 -15.26
N SER A 74 15.75 12.69 -15.03
CA SER A 74 15.20 11.58 -15.82
C SER A 74 13.74 11.86 -16.18
N THR A 75 13.01 10.82 -16.61
CA THR A 75 11.56 10.88 -16.73
C THR A 75 10.90 10.55 -15.39
N VAL A 76 9.58 10.76 -15.25
CA VAL A 76 8.80 10.26 -14.10
C VAL A 76 9.04 8.77 -13.91
N PHE A 77 8.86 7.98 -14.98
CA PHE A 77 9.08 6.54 -14.96
C PHE A 77 10.52 6.18 -14.58
N GLY A 78 11.53 6.81 -15.20
CA GLY A 78 12.94 6.56 -14.88
C GLY A 78 13.28 6.88 -13.42
N THR A 79 12.72 7.96 -12.87
CA THR A 79 12.89 8.35 -11.47
C THR A 79 12.28 7.32 -10.53
N ILE A 80 11.11 6.78 -10.84
CA ILE A 80 10.48 5.71 -10.06
C ILE A 80 11.37 4.47 -10.04
N LEU A 81 11.89 4.04 -11.20
CA LEU A 81 12.82 2.92 -11.29
C LEU A 81 14.08 3.16 -10.45
N ASP A 82 14.63 4.37 -10.48
CA ASP A 82 15.80 4.73 -9.68
C ASP A 82 15.50 4.71 -8.17
N ARG A 83 14.28 5.07 -7.75
CA ARG A 83 13.86 5.08 -6.34
C ARG A 83 13.57 3.69 -5.78
N VAL A 84 13.07 2.78 -6.61
CA VAL A 84 12.86 1.37 -6.22
C VAL A 84 14.09 0.50 -6.47
N ALA A 85 15.14 1.03 -7.12
CA ALA A 85 16.40 0.35 -7.26
C ALA A 85 16.98 -0.01 -5.88
N GLY A 86 17.45 -1.24 -5.73
CA GLY A 86 17.93 -1.77 -4.45
C GLY A 86 16.83 -2.13 -3.46
N PHE A 87 15.59 -2.35 -3.91
CA PHE A 87 14.57 -3.02 -3.12
C PHE A 87 15.08 -4.39 -2.62
N GLU A 88 15.08 -4.60 -1.30
CA GLU A 88 15.78 -5.73 -0.67
C GLU A 88 14.89 -6.98 -0.51
N ASP A 89 13.56 -6.83 -0.51
CA ASP A 89 12.64 -7.94 -0.21
C ASP A 89 12.41 -8.86 -1.41
N GLY A 90 12.74 -8.43 -2.63
CA GLY A 90 12.54 -9.22 -3.84
C GLY A 90 13.02 -8.54 -5.12
N PRO A 91 12.97 -9.26 -6.26
CA PRO A 91 13.28 -8.68 -7.56
C PRO A 91 12.24 -7.64 -7.98
N VAL A 92 12.66 -6.76 -8.90
CA VAL A 92 11.82 -5.74 -9.53
C VAL A 92 11.58 -6.11 -10.99
N VAL A 93 10.35 -6.00 -11.46
CA VAL A 93 9.95 -6.16 -12.86
C VAL A 93 9.07 -4.99 -13.28
N VAL A 94 9.15 -4.61 -14.54
CA VAL A 94 8.28 -3.61 -15.16
C VAL A 94 7.18 -4.31 -15.95
N ALA A 95 5.95 -3.85 -15.82
CA ALA A 95 4.81 -4.34 -16.61
C ALA A 95 4.21 -3.21 -17.46
N ILE A 96 4.34 -3.31 -18.78
CA ILE A 96 3.85 -2.32 -19.76
C ILE A 96 2.87 -2.93 -20.76
N SER A 97 2.26 -2.09 -21.61
CA SER A 97 1.47 -2.59 -22.74
C SER A 97 2.35 -3.13 -23.87
N ASP A 98 1.74 -3.94 -24.73
CA ASP A 98 2.33 -4.45 -25.97
C ASP A 98 2.26 -3.44 -27.14
N LEU A 99 1.77 -2.22 -26.89
CA LEU A 99 1.71 -1.18 -27.91
C LEU A 99 3.10 -0.57 -28.18
N PRO A 100 3.43 -0.24 -29.44
CA PRO A 100 4.69 0.43 -29.78
C PRO A 100 4.89 1.79 -29.08
N ALA A 101 3.82 2.42 -28.60
CA ALA A 101 3.89 3.67 -27.84
C ALA A 101 4.73 3.53 -26.55
N ASP A 102 4.86 2.31 -26.02
CA ASP A 102 5.60 2.01 -24.78
C ASP A 102 7.04 1.53 -25.02
N ASP A 103 7.52 1.52 -26.27
CA ASP A 103 8.90 1.09 -26.58
C ASP A 103 9.95 1.92 -25.84
N GLN A 104 9.68 3.21 -25.65
CA GLN A 104 10.56 4.10 -24.87
C GLN A 104 10.62 3.72 -23.38
N LEU A 105 9.52 3.20 -22.81
CA LEU A 105 9.52 2.73 -21.42
C LEU A 105 10.38 1.47 -21.28
N GLU A 106 10.28 0.54 -22.25
CA GLU A 106 11.14 -0.64 -22.29
C GLU A 106 12.62 -0.25 -22.43
N GLU A 107 12.97 0.73 -23.25
CA GLU A 107 14.35 1.25 -23.36
C GLU A 107 14.86 1.78 -22.01
N ILE A 108 14.07 2.64 -21.34
CA ILE A 108 14.42 3.23 -20.03
C ILE A 108 14.63 2.16 -18.94
N ALA A 109 13.82 1.08 -18.97
CA ALA A 109 13.95 -0.05 -18.04
C ALA A 109 15.19 -0.90 -18.35
N ASN A 110 15.45 -1.16 -19.63
CA ASN A 110 16.61 -1.93 -20.09
C ASN A 110 17.94 -1.22 -19.77
N GLU A 111 17.99 0.11 -19.85
CA GLU A 111 19.15 0.91 -19.41
C GLU A 111 19.52 0.70 -17.93
N ARG A 112 18.53 0.26 -17.13
CA ARG A 112 18.68 -0.03 -15.69
C ARG A 112 18.78 -1.53 -15.39
N GLU A 113 18.86 -2.36 -16.43
CA GLU A 113 18.88 -3.84 -16.31
C GLU A 113 17.66 -4.41 -15.57
N ILE A 114 16.50 -3.73 -15.66
CA ILE A 114 15.24 -4.18 -15.06
C ILE A 114 14.43 -4.94 -16.12
N PRO A 115 13.99 -6.19 -15.86
CA PRO A 115 13.20 -6.96 -16.80
C PRO A 115 11.84 -6.32 -17.07
N VAL A 116 11.35 -6.51 -18.30
CA VAL A 116 10.07 -5.97 -18.77
C VAL A 116 9.16 -7.11 -19.22
N VAL A 117 7.91 -7.09 -18.76
CA VAL A 117 6.81 -7.92 -19.26
C VAL A 117 5.88 -7.03 -20.05
N ARG A 118 5.61 -7.42 -21.31
CA ARG A 118 4.63 -6.75 -22.17
C ARG A 118 3.38 -7.60 -22.24
N ALA A 119 2.22 -6.99 -22.05
CA ALA A 119 0.93 -7.66 -22.15
C ALA A 119 -0.10 -6.76 -22.86
N PRO A 120 -1.26 -7.29 -23.26
CA PRO A 120 -2.30 -6.52 -23.94
C PRO A 120 -2.66 -5.21 -23.22
N SER A 121 -2.94 -4.15 -23.98
CA SER A 121 -3.27 -2.83 -23.45
C SER A 121 -4.66 -2.71 -22.83
N ASP A 122 -5.60 -3.57 -23.23
CA ASP A 122 -7.02 -3.48 -22.90
C ASP A 122 -7.41 -4.14 -21.58
N ASP A 123 -6.47 -4.84 -20.92
CA ASP A 123 -6.72 -5.57 -19.68
C ASP A 123 -5.52 -5.53 -18.72
N LEU A 124 -5.55 -4.57 -17.79
CA LEU A 124 -4.51 -4.40 -16.79
C LEU A 124 -4.43 -5.57 -15.82
N LEU A 125 -5.54 -6.23 -15.50
CA LEU A 125 -5.52 -7.40 -14.62
C LEU A 125 -4.85 -8.60 -15.33
N ALA A 126 -5.15 -8.83 -16.61
CA ALA A 126 -4.48 -9.87 -17.39
C ALA A 126 -2.96 -9.61 -17.51
N ARG A 127 -2.52 -8.35 -17.58
CA ARG A 127 -1.09 -8.00 -17.54
C ARG A 127 -0.39 -8.55 -16.31
N PHE A 128 -1.03 -8.52 -15.14
CA PHE A 128 -0.44 -9.10 -13.94
C PHE A 128 -0.51 -10.63 -13.92
N VAL A 129 -1.48 -11.25 -14.58
CA VAL A 129 -1.49 -12.71 -14.79
C VAL A 129 -0.26 -13.16 -15.58
N GLU A 130 0.09 -12.43 -16.65
CA GLU A 130 1.31 -12.69 -17.44
C GLU A 130 2.57 -12.48 -16.61
N VAL A 131 2.62 -11.43 -15.77
CA VAL A 131 3.73 -11.21 -14.83
C VAL A 131 3.91 -12.40 -13.88
N ILE A 132 2.82 -12.93 -13.30
CA ILE A 132 2.88 -14.11 -12.42
C ILE A 132 3.34 -15.36 -13.19
N ALA A 133 2.93 -15.50 -14.46
CA ALA A 133 3.32 -16.64 -15.29
C ALA A 133 4.83 -16.66 -15.59
N ASP A 134 5.42 -15.50 -15.89
CA ASP A 134 6.84 -15.35 -16.16
C ASP A 134 7.69 -15.32 -14.87
N TYR A 135 7.16 -14.73 -13.81
CA TYR A 135 7.81 -14.55 -12.51
C TYR A 135 6.90 -15.04 -11.37
N PRO A 136 6.81 -16.37 -11.14
CA PRO A 136 5.96 -16.90 -10.09
C PRO A 136 6.39 -16.38 -8.70
N ALA A 137 5.48 -15.68 -8.03
CA ALA A 137 5.66 -15.12 -6.69
C ALA A 137 4.49 -15.49 -5.76
N GLU A 138 4.72 -15.56 -4.46
CA GLU A 138 3.63 -15.69 -3.46
C GLU A 138 2.90 -14.36 -3.27
N HIS A 139 3.65 -13.25 -3.20
CA HIS A 139 3.12 -11.91 -3.05
C HIS A 139 3.64 -10.98 -4.14
N LEU A 140 2.73 -10.21 -4.73
CA LEU A 140 3.06 -9.11 -5.62
C LEU A 140 2.96 -7.80 -4.88
N VAL A 141 3.95 -6.94 -5.08
CA VAL A 141 3.87 -5.53 -4.75
C VAL A 141 3.62 -4.77 -6.04
N ARG A 142 2.58 -3.95 -6.09
CA ARG A 142 2.26 -3.08 -7.23
C ARG A 142 2.53 -1.63 -6.86
N VAL A 143 3.26 -0.97 -7.76
CA VAL A 143 3.50 0.47 -7.76
C VAL A 143 3.20 1.00 -9.16
N THR A 144 2.57 2.18 -9.24
CA THR A 144 2.19 2.81 -10.51
C THR A 144 3.00 4.08 -10.77
N THR A 145 3.04 4.52 -12.03
CA THR A 145 3.68 5.78 -12.42
C THR A 145 3.00 7.04 -11.88
N SER A 146 1.79 6.92 -11.32
CA SER A 146 1.12 8.00 -10.60
C SER A 146 1.73 8.28 -9.22
N SER A 147 2.73 7.49 -8.78
CA SER A 147 3.44 7.65 -7.51
C SER A 147 4.91 8.05 -7.69
N PRO A 148 5.21 9.27 -8.18
CA PRO A 148 6.56 9.71 -8.55
C PRO A 148 7.55 9.76 -7.38
N LEU A 149 7.05 9.85 -6.14
CA LEU A 149 7.85 9.91 -4.92
C LEU A 149 7.92 8.58 -4.17
N ILE A 150 7.45 7.49 -4.78
CA ILE A 150 7.43 6.19 -4.10
C ILE A 150 8.81 5.81 -3.56
N ASP A 151 8.85 5.22 -2.37
CA ASP A 151 10.08 4.94 -1.64
C ASP A 151 10.18 3.44 -1.29
N ARG A 152 11.33 2.81 -1.53
CA ARG A 152 11.56 1.39 -1.25
C ARG A 152 11.40 1.01 0.22
N HIS A 153 11.71 1.90 1.17
CA HIS A 153 11.50 1.64 2.60
C HIS A 153 10.02 1.71 2.99
N LEU A 154 9.25 2.62 2.38
CA LEU A 154 7.80 2.61 2.51
C LEU A 154 7.22 1.29 1.97
N ILE A 155 7.64 0.88 0.78
CA ILE A 155 7.25 -0.42 0.19
C ILE A 155 7.54 -1.56 1.17
N SER A 156 8.77 -1.65 1.67
CA SER A 156 9.20 -2.71 2.60
C SER A 156 8.34 -2.74 3.87
N SER A 157 8.01 -1.56 4.43
CA SER A 157 7.14 -1.48 5.61
C SER A 157 5.71 -2.00 5.37
N ILE A 158 5.20 -1.87 4.14
CA ILE A 158 3.88 -2.36 3.76
C ILE A 158 3.93 -3.87 3.49
N VAL A 159 5.01 -4.37 2.89
CA VAL A 159 5.29 -5.81 2.76
C VAL A 159 5.38 -6.49 4.11
N ASP A 160 6.08 -5.89 5.08
CA ASP A 160 6.17 -6.39 6.45
C ASP A 160 4.79 -6.49 7.12
N ALA A 161 3.96 -5.45 6.96
CA ALA A 161 2.60 -5.45 7.49
C ALA A 161 1.72 -6.52 6.81
N HIS A 162 1.86 -6.71 5.50
CA HIS A 162 1.15 -7.71 4.73
C HIS A 162 1.48 -9.13 5.20
N THR A 163 2.76 -9.47 5.24
CA THR A 163 3.25 -10.80 5.62
C THR A 163 2.99 -11.11 7.09
N THR A 164 3.16 -10.13 7.99
CA THR A 164 2.89 -10.29 9.43
C THR A 164 1.41 -10.51 9.70
N SER A 165 0.53 -9.77 9.01
CA SER A 165 -0.91 -9.95 9.16
C SER A 165 -1.40 -11.22 8.48
N GLY A 166 -0.71 -11.70 7.44
CA GLY A 166 -1.20 -12.78 6.57
C GLY A 166 -2.47 -12.36 5.83
N ALA A 167 -2.53 -11.10 5.39
CA ALA A 167 -3.62 -10.57 4.59
C ALA A 167 -3.55 -11.07 3.14
N ASP A 168 -4.68 -11.07 2.46
CA ASP A 168 -4.76 -11.33 1.01
C ASP A 168 -4.42 -10.08 0.21
N TYR A 169 -4.74 -8.91 0.77
CA TYR A 169 -4.42 -7.61 0.20
C TYR A 169 -4.06 -6.59 1.27
N THR A 170 -3.05 -5.77 1.02
CA THR A 170 -2.57 -4.74 1.94
C THR A 170 -2.24 -3.48 1.15
N SER A 171 -2.68 -2.33 1.65
CA SER A 171 -2.38 -1.07 0.96
C SER A 171 -2.43 0.11 1.91
N ASN A 172 -1.69 1.16 1.57
CA ASN A 172 -1.76 2.46 2.24
C ASN A 172 -2.83 3.39 1.64
N THR A 173 -3.60 2.92 0.65
CA THR A 173 -4.69 3.65 0.00
C THR A 173 -6.08 3.18 0.40
N LEU A 174 -6.22 1.95 0.96
CA LEU A 174 -7.47 1.49 1.60
C LEU A 174 -8.00 2.51 2.61
N LEU A 175 -7.06 3.14 3.31
CA LEU A 175 -7.27 4.24 4.24
C LEU A 175 -6.16 5.26 4.01
N ARG A 176 -6.42 6.24 3.15
CA ARG A 176 -5.41 7.23 2.78
C ARG A 176 -5.08 8.14 3.96
N THR A 177 -3.84 8.03 4.42
CA THR A 177 -3.21 8.92 5.42
C THR A 177 -1.81 9.36 4.99
N HIS A 178 -1.24 8.66 4.01
CA HIS A 178 -0.04 9.09 3.30
C HIS A 178 -0.41 10.15 2.25
N PRO A 179 0.54 11.00 1.85
CA PRO A 179 0.42 11.82 0.64
C PRO A 179 -0.07 11.01 -0.56
N ALA A 180 -0.90 11.62 -1.41
CA ALA A 180 -1.22 11.04 -2.71
C ALA A 180 0.06 10.92 -3.54
N GLY A 181 0.24 9.82 -4.29
CA GLY A 181 1.46 9.58 -5.07
C GLY A 181 2.57 8.85 -4.30
N LEU A 182 2.21 8.13 -3.24
CA LEU A 182 3.04 7.18 -2.52
C LEU A 182 2.35 5.81 -2.43
N ASP A 183 1.53 5.51 -3.42
CA ASP A 183 0.55 4.44 -3.35
C ASP A 183 1.27 3.10 -3.54
N VAL A 184 1.02 2.17 -2.61
CA VAL A 184 1.57 0.81 -2.63
C VAL A 184 0.46 -0.16 -2.34
N GLU A 185 0.40 -1.19 -3.17
CA GLU A 185 -0.51 -2.30 -3.02
C GLU A 185 0.30 -3.59 -2.92
N VAL A 186 0.03 -4.44 -1.92
CA VAL A 186 0.61 -5.78 -1.79
C VAL A 186 -0.54 -6.76 -1.83
N ILE A 187 -0.47 -7.74 -2.72
CA ILE A 187 -1.53 -8.73 -2.94
C ILE A 187 -0.94 -10.13 -3.03
N ARG A 188 -1.62 -11.12 -2.46
CA ARG A 188 -1.26 -12.52 -2.69
C ARG A 188 -1.57 -12.89 -4.14
N SER A 189 -0.65 -13.61 -4.78
CA SER A 189 -0.84 -14.03 -6.18
C SER A 189 -2.07 -14.92 -6.36
N ASP A 190 -2.41 -15.76 -5.37
CA ASP A 190 -3.63 -16.57 -5.42
C ASP A 190 -4.90 -15.72 -5.42
N ALA A 191 -4.99 -14.69 -4.58
CA ALA A 191 -6.09 -13.74 -4.56
C ALA A 191 -6.20 -12.94 -5.87
N LEU A 192 -5.07 -12.56 -6.48
CA LEU A 192 -5.09 -11.87 -7.78
C LEU A 192 -5.54 -12.78 -8.92
N LEU A 193 -5.07 -14.04 -8.96
CA LEU A 193 -5.49 -15.01 -9.96
C LEU A 193 -6.98 -15.34 -9.82
N ASP A 194 -7.45 -15.50 -8.59
CA ASP A 194 -8.86 -15.68 -8.28
C ASP A 194 -9.71 -14.48 -8.76
N ALA A 195 -9.23 -13.26 -8.52
CA ALA A 195 -9.85 -12.05 -9.07
C ALA A 195 -9.85 -12.01 -10.60
N ALA A 196 -8.77 -12.44 -11.27
CA ALA A 196 -8.68 -12.48 -12.72
C ALA A 196 -9.69 -13.46 -13.36
N GLU A 197 -9.98 -14.57 -12.69
CA GLU A 197 -10.98 -15.56 -13.09
C GLU A 197 -12.42 -15.07 -12.87
N GLN A 198 -12.66 -14.28 -11.81
CA GLN A 198 -14.01 -13.90 -11.39
C GLN A 198 -14.44 -12.48 -11.79
N ALA A 199 -13.51 -11.58 -12.10
CA ALA A 199 -13.83 -10.19 -12.44
C ALA A 199 -14.48 -10.09 -13.83
N GLU A 200 -15.78 -9.78 -13.85
CA GLU A 200 -16.58 -9.62 -15.06
C GLU A 200 -16.66 -8.16 -15.54
N SER A 201 -16.52 -7.20 -14.62
CA SER A 201 -16.69 -5.78 -14.96
C SER A 201 -15.39 -5.15 -15.50
N ALA A 202 -15.50 -4.28 -16.51
CA ALA A 202 -14.34 -3.60 -17.10
C ALA A 202 -13.56 -2.76 -16.07
N ASP A 203 -14.29 -2.13 -15.13
CA ASP A 203 -13.72 -1.35 -14.03
C ASP A 203 -12.89 -2.22 -13.06
N GLU A 204 -13.35 -3.42 -12.72
CA GLU A 204 -12.56 -4.34 -11.89
C GLU A 204 -11.31 -4.84 -12.61
N ARG A 205 -11.37 -5.09 -13.92
CA ARG A 205 -10.22 -5.51 -14.72
C ARG A 205 -9.20 -4.39 -14.92
N ALA A 206 -9.65 -3.15 -15.13
CA ALA A 206 -8.78 -1.98 -15.20
C ALA A 206 -8.15 -1.66 -13.83
N GLY A 207 -8.89 -1.82 -12.74
CA GLY A 207 -8.41 -1.53 -11.39
C GLY A 207 -7.37 -2.52 -10.84
N VAL A 208 -7.20 -3.69 -11.46
CA VAL A 208 -6.32 -4.82 -11.07
C VAL A 208 -6.69 -5.42 -9.70
N THR A 209 -6.67 -4.63 -8.64
CA THR A 209 -6.94 -5.05 -7.25
C THR A 209 -8.36 -4.73 -6.80
N THR A 210 -9.12 -3.94 -7.58
CA THR A 210 -10.48 -3.47 -7.25
C THR A 210 -11.43 -4.60 -6.88
N PHE A 211 -11.36 -5.75 -7.57
CA PHE A 211 -12.20 -6.91 -7.27
C PHE A 211 -12.02 -7.38 -5.82
N VAL A 212 -10.77 -7.54 -5.38
CA VAL A 212 -10.40 -7.97 -4.02
C VAL A 212 -10.78 -6.91 -3.00
N GLN A 213 -10.49 -5.64 -3.30
CA GLN A 213 -10.81 -4.50 -2.42
C GLN A 213 -12.31 -4.41 -2.10
N ARG A 214 -13.17 -4.65 -3.09
CA ARG A 214 -14.64 -4.57 -2.95
C ARG A 214 -15.26 -5.72 -2.16
N ARG A 215 -14.49 -6.76 -1.82
CA ARG A 215 -14.97 -7.99 -1.19
C ARG A 215 -14.28 -8.28 0.16
N PRO A 216 -14.35 -7.35 1.14
CA PRO A 216 -13.70 -7.53 2.45
C PRO A 216 -14.29 -8.67 3.31
N ALA A 217 -15.43 -9.25 2.91
CA ALA A 217 -15.98 -10.44 3.55
C ALA A 217 -15.32 -11.74 3.05
N ASP A 218 -14.81 -11.72 1.82
CA ASP A 218 -14.21 -12.88 1.16
C ASP A 218 -12.67 -12.85 1.25
N TYR A 219 -12.09 -11.65 1.33
CA TYR A 219 -10.65 -11.43 1.42
C TYR A 219 -10.26 -10.68 2.68
N LYS A 220 -9.14 -11.08 3.28
CA LYS A 220 -8.52 -10.39 4.40
C LYS A 220 -7.74 -9.18 3.90
N LEU A 221 -8.23 -7.98 4.20
CA LEU A 221 -7.56 -6.73 3.82
C LEU A 221 -6.87 -6.08 5.02
N GLN A 222 -5.73 -5.44 4.79
CA GLN A 222 -4.98 -4.72 5.82
C GLN A 222 -4.63 -3.31 5.32
N ALA A 223 -5.06 -2.29 6.06
CA ALA A 223 -4.63 -0.92 5.81
C ALA A 223 -3.32 -0.60 6.53
N VAL A 224 -2.43 0.17 5.89
CA VAL A 224 -1.20 0.71 6.50
C VAL A 224 -1.29 2.23 6.57
N LEU A 225 -1.28 2.77 7.79
CA LEU A 225 -1.46 4.20 8.02
C LEU A 225 -0.12 4.93 8.18
N ALA A 226 -0.03 6.20 7.80
CA ALA A 226 1.11 7.09 8.03
C ALA A 226 1.11 7.66 9.47
N PRO A 227 2.27 8.03 10.07
CA PRO A 227 2.39 8.55 11.45
C PRO A 227 1.40 9.64 11.86
N GLY A 228 0.98 10.46 10.91
CA GLY A 228 -0.09 11.43 11.03
C GLY A 228 -0.99 11.39 9.79
N ASP A 229 -1.84 12.40 9.67
CA ASP A 229 -2.68 12.58 8.48
C ASP A 229 -2.02 13.56 7.50
N TYR A 230 -1.64 13.04 6.34
CA TYR A 230 -0.93 13.76 5.28
C TYR A 230 -1.65 13.64 3.93
N GLU A 231 -2.93 13.28 3.91
CA GLU A 231 -3.65 13.09 2.63
C GLU A 231 -3.77 14.38 1.80
N ASP A 232 -3.75 15.56 2.45
CA ASP A 232 -3.81 16.88 1.79
C ASP A 232 -2.55 17.19 0.95
N HIS A 233 -1.53 16.34 1.02
CA HIS A 233 -0.32 16.43 0.22
C HIS A 233 -0.54 15.72 -1.12
N ALA A 234 -0.95 16.49 -2.13
CA ALA A 234 -1.06 16.03 -3.52
C ALA A 234 0.32 15.91 -4.18
N TRP A 235 0.90 14.70 -4.15
CA TRP A 235 2.15 14.35 -4.84
C TRP A 235 1.93 13.32 -5.96
N SER A 236 0.74 13.30 -6.56
CA SER A 236 0.42 12.44 -7.70
C SER A 236 1.26 12.77 -8.94
N GLY A 237 1.35 11.83 -9.88
CA GLY A 237 2.14 11.97 -11.11
C GLY A 237 1.53 12.84 -12.22
N ASP A 238 0.60 13.74 -11.90
CA ASP A 238 0.04 14.72 -12.86
C ASP A 238 0.94 15.97 -12.99
N ASP A 239 0.81 16.69 -14.11
CA ASP A 239 1.67 17.83 -14.46
C ASP A 239 1.77 18.90 -13.36
N GLU A 240 0.63 19.27 -12.75
CA GLU A 240 0.58 20.29 -11.70
C GLU A 240 1.32 19.82 -10.44
N SER A 241 1.09 18.57 -10.04
CA SER A 241 1.75 17.96 -8.89
C SER A 241 3.24 17.76 -9.13
N LEU A 242 3.68 17.36 -10.34
CA LEU A 242 5.09 17.18 -10.68
C LEU A 242 5.91 18.47 -10.56
N GLU A 243 5.34 19.63 -10.95
CA GLU A 243 6.00 20.91 -10.76
C GLU A 243 6.18 21.22 -9.26
N ARG A 244 5.12 21.04 -8.46
CA ARG A 244 5.17 21.24 -7.01
C ARG A 244 6.20 20.33 -6.35
N ILE A 245 6.23 19.05 -6.72
CA ILE A 245 7.18 18.07 -6.20
C ILE A 245 8.61 18.44 -6.59
N THR A 246 8.83 18.88 -7.83
CA THR A 246 10.16 19.34 -8.27
C THR A 246 10.67 20.49 -7.41
N GLN A 247 9.81 21.47 -7.12
CA GLN A 247 10.15 22.58 -6.22
C GLN A 247 10.42 22.10 -4.79
N LEU A 248 9.65 21.12 -4.30
CA LEU A 248 9.83 20.51 -2.98
C LEU A 248 11.20 19.85 -2.86
N ILE A 249 11.57 19.04 -3.85
CA ILE A 249 12.86 18.36 -3.90
C ILE A 249 14.00 19.38 -3.93
N GLN A 250 13.90 20.42 -4.75
CA GLN A 250 14.89 21.51 -4.78
C GLN A 250 15.05 22.19 -3.41
N LYS A 251 13.94 22.53 -2.74
CA LYS A 251 13.96 23.12 -1.38
C LYS A 251 14.58 22.18 -0.35
N SER A 252 14.43 20.87 -0.53
CA SER A 252 15.06 19.85 0.31
C SER A 252 16.55 19.61 -0.02
N GLY A 253 17.15 20.34 -0.96
CA GLY A 253 18.56 20.17 -1.36
C GLY A 253 18.78 19.30 -2.59
N GLY A 254 17.74 19.04 -3.39
CA GLY A 254 17.84 18.56 -4.76
C GLY A 254 17.98 17.04 -4.97
N SER A 255 17.97 16.24 -3.89
CA SER A 255 18.09 14.77 -4.01
C SER A 255 16.72 14.10 -4.15
N PHE A 256 16.58 13.28 -5.20
CA PHE A 256 15.45 12.40 -5.44
C PHE A 256 15.55 11.05 -4.71
N ASP A 257 16.57 10.78 -3.89
CA ASP A 257 16.68 9.56 -3.06
C ASP A 257 16.29 9.83 -1.60
N ARG A 258 15.66 10.98 -1.31
CA ARG A 258 15.17 11.25 0.04
C ARG A 258 13.94 10.40 0.34
N ALA A 259 13.86 9.92 1.58
CA ALA A 259 12.64 9.35 2.12
C ALA A 259 11.53 10.42 2.15
N TRP A 260 10.31 9.97 1.87
CA TRP A 260 9.14 10.83 1.66
C TRP A 260 8.80 11.67 2.90
N ASP A 261 9.01 11.12 4.10
CA ASP A 261 8.72 11.75 5.38
C ASP A 261 9.61 12.99 5.64
N ASN A 262 10.85 12.98 5.15
CA ASN A 262 11.74 14.14 5.18
C ASN A 262 11.25 15.28 4.27
N LEU A 263 10.48 14.96 3.21
CA LEU A 263 9.92 15.96 2.32
C LEU A 263 8.74 16.71 2.94
N LEU A 264 8.03 16.11 3.89
CA LEU A 264 6.92 16.74 4.62
C LEU A 264 7.35 18.05 5.31
N ALA A 265 8.59 18.14 5.81
CA ALA A 265 9.09 19.34 6.46
C ALA A 265 9.17 20.56 5.52
N TYR A 266 9.22 20.32 4.21
CA TYR A 266 9.31 21.34 3.16
C TYR A 266 7.98 21.60 2.47
N ASP A 267 7.01 20.71 2.64
CA ASP A 267 5.67 20.85 2.10
C ASP A 267 4.74 21.39 3.19
N ARG A 268 4.51 22.70 3.19
CA ARG A 268 3.52 23.28 4.11
C ARG A 268 2.15 23.13 3.46
N PRO A 269 1.21 22.40 4.06
CA PRO A 269 -0.12 22.37 3.51
C PRO A 269 -0.71 23.79 3.65
N GLN A 270 -1.20 24.35 2.53
CA GLN A 270 -1.93 25.62 2.55
C GLN A 270 -3.35 25.32 2.99
N ILE A 271 -3.73 25.72 4.19
CA ILE A 271 -5.13 25.64 4.60
C ILE A 271 -5.62 27.04 4.97
N PRO A 272 -6.75 27.48 4.40
CA PRO A 272 -7.41 28.71 4.81
C PRO A 272 -7.80 28.68 6.29
N ASP A 273 -7.63 29.80 7.00
CA ASP A 273 -7.98 29.94 8.43
C ASP A 273 -9.47 29.66 8.74
N SER A 274 -10.34 29.62 7.73
CA SER A 274 -11.78 29.39 7.86
C SER A 274 -12.24 27.95 7.62
N ALA A 275 -11.34 27.00 7.30
CA ALA A 275 -11.74 25.66 6.89
C ALA A 275 -11.97 24.70 8.07
N VAL A 276 -13.10 23.97 8.05
CA VAL A 276 -13.25 22.72 8.80
C VAL A 276 -12.22 21.73 8.25
N ARG A 277 -11.40 21.17 9.13
CA ARG A 277 -10.44 20.14 8.76
C ARG A 277 -10.89 18.78 9.24
N LEU A 278 -10.87 17.81 8.33
CA LEU A 278 -10.97 16.40 8.70
C LEU A 278 -9.55 15.88 8.89
N ARG A 279 -9.26 15.36 10.08
CA ARG A 279 -7.99 14.67 10.38
C ARG A 279 -8.27 13.22 10.73
N VAL A 280 -7.59 12.28 10.10
CA VAL A 280 -7.62 10.87 10.51
C VAL A 280 -6.96 10.73 11.87
N ALA A 281 -7.67 10.14 12.84
CA ALA A 281 -7.12 9.86 14.17
C ALA A 281 -6.55 8.43 14.22
N ARG A 282 -5.28 8.29 14.63
CA ARG A 282 -4.65 6.99 14.94
C ARG A 282 -4.94 6.57 16.39
N ASN A 283 -5.48 5.37 16.59
CA ASN A 283 -5.48 4.71 17.90
C ASN A 283 -4.19 3.91 18.10
N ASN A 284 -3.29 4.43 18.95
CA ASN A 284 -2.33 3.73 19.84
C ASN A 284 -1.11 4.58 20.25
N VAL A 285 -1.05 5.87 19.89
CA VAL A 285 -0.20 6.84 20.61
C VAL A 285 -1.06 8.03 21.03
N LEU A 286 -1.95 7.79 21.98
CA LEU A 286 -2.57 8.81 22.83
C LEU A 286 -2.74 8.19 24.21
N GLU A 287 -1.68 8.19 25.02
CA GLU A 287 -1.74 7.73 26.42
C GLU A 287 -2.72 8.53 27.30
N HIS A 288 -3.47 9.52 26.78
CA HIS A 288 -4.40 10.37 27.54
C HIS A 288 -5.78 10.50 26.86
N LEU A 289 -6.45 9.36 26.63
CA LEU A 289 -7.86 9.31 26.21
C LEU A 289 -8.85 9.44 27.39
N ASP A 290 -8.35 9.35 28.63
CA ASP A 290 -9.15 9.51 29.86
C ASP A 290 -9.70 10.94 30.05
N GLU A 291 -9.17 11.95 29.33
CA GLU A 291 -9.67 13.34 29.37
C GLU A 291 -10.75 13.64 28.31
N LEU A 292 -10.94 12.79 27.30
CA LEU A 292 -11.97 12.93 26.25
C LEU A 292 -13.31 12.27 26.61
N THR A 293 -13.33 11.45 27.65
CA THR A 293 -14.47 10.58 28.01
C THR A 293 -15.52 11.24 28.91
N ASP A 294 -15.19 12.27 29.70
CA ASP A 294 -16.16 12.78 30.70
C ASP A 294 -17.21 13.77 30.16
N THR A 295 -17.10 14.29 28.93
CA THR A 295 -18.01 15.35 28.44
C THR A 295 -18.72 15.08 27.11
N ILE A 296 -18.27 14.10 26.31
CA ILE A 296 -18.82 13.87 24.97
C ILE A 296 -18.93 12.36 24.78
N GLY A 297 -20.03 11.73 25.19
CA GLY A 297 -20.17 10.27 25.37
C GLY A 297 -19.98 9.38 24.13
N PHE A 298 -18.80 9.41 23.53
CA PHE A 298 -18.37 8.50 22.48
C PHE A 298 -17.95 7.21 23.20
N PRO A 299 -18.40 6.04 22.72
CA PRO A 299 -17.94 4.80 23.31
C PRO A 299 -16.42 4.73 23.19
N PRO A 300 -15.70 4.26 24.23
CA PRO A 300 -14.31 3.87 24.06
C PRO A 300 -14.27 2.81 22.97
N ASP A 301 -13.42 3.07 21.99
CA ASP A 301 -13.41 2.30 20.75
C ASP A 301 -12.77 0.91 20.96
N PRO A 302 -13.46 -0.20 20.62
CA PRO A 302 -12.89 -1.55 20.60
C PRO A 302 -12.16 -1.94 19.30
N PHE A 303 -11.91 -1.05 18.33
CA PHE A 303 -11.46 -1.43 16.97
C PHE A 303 -9.94 -1.68 16.85
N PRO A 304 -9.54 -2.78 16.17
CA PRO A 304 -8.15 -2.98 15.78
C PRO A 304 -7.75 -1.96 14.70
N ILE A 305 -6.53 -1.44 14.82
CA ILE A 305 -5.91 -0.56 13.82
C ILE A 305 -6.02 -1.21 12.43
N GLY A 306 -6.50 -0.44 11.45
CA GLY A 306 -6.52 -0.88 10.06
C GLY A 306 -7.67 -1.82 9.69
N ASP A 307 -8.79 -1.80 10.42
CA ASP A 307 -10.03 -2.43 9.97
C ASP A 307 -10.50 -1.77 8.65
N PRO A 308 -10.37 -2.46 7.50
CA PRO A 308 -10.73 -1.91 6.20
C PRO A 308 -12.25 -1.71 6.08
N THR A 309 -13.08 -2.24 6.99
CA THR A 309 -14.52 -2.03 6.96
C THR A 309 -14.94 -0.78 7.73
N ARG A 310 -14.04 -0.11 8.46
CA ARG A 310 -14.38 1.10 9.24
C ARG A 310 -13.41 2.24 8.96
N ARG A 311 -13.94 3.46 8.89
CA ARG A 311 -13.21 4.71 8.69
C ARG A 311 -13.62 5.68 9.79
N SER A 312 -12.69 6.46 10.30
CA SER A 312 -13.01 7.52 11.26
C SER A 312 -12.17 8.77 11.02
N TRP A 313 -12.84 9.91 11.04
CA TRP A 313 -12.21 11.22 10.95
C TRP A 313 -12.56 12.02 12.19
N GLY A 314 -11.55 12.58 12.85
CA GLY A 314 -11.74 13.68 13.77
C GLY A 314 -12.06 14.95 12.98
N VAL A 315 -13.08 15.69 13.41
CA VAL A 315 -13.48 16.96 12.80
C VAL A 315 -12.92 18.09 13.64
N TRP A 316 -12.12 18.95 13.03
CA TRP A 316 -11.42 20.06 13.69
C TRP A 316 -11.83 21.41 13.10
N ALA A 317 -11.94 22.42 13.95
CA ALA A 317 -12.02 23.83 13.57
C ALA A 317 -10.78 24.56 14.11
N GLY A 318 -9.87 24.95 13.22
CA GLY A 318 -8.52 25.36 13.63
C GLY A 318 -7.78 24.21 14.34
N ASP A 319 -7.41 24.44 15.60
CA ASP A 319 -6.76 23.45 16.47
C ASP A 319 -7.70 22.82 17.51
N GLU A 320 -9.02 23.03 17.39
CA GLU A 320 -10.02 22.44 18.30
C GLU A 320 -10.75 21.25 17.66
N LEU A 321 -10.75 20.08 18.32
CA LEU A 321 -11.53 18.91 17.91
C LEU A 321 -13.01 19.13 18.26
N ILE A 322 -13.86 19.34 17.27
CA ILE A 322 -15.29 19.67 17.44
C ILE A 322 -16.24 18.48 17.24
N GLY A 323 -15.75 17.35 16.72
CA GLY A 323 -16.57 16.16 16.51
C GLY A 323 -15.78 15.01 15.90
N ALA A 324 -16.48 13.93 15.56
CA ALA A 324 -15.95 12.82 14.79
C ALA A 324 -17.01 12.28 13.83
N ILE A 325 -16.57 11.79 12.68
CA ILE A 325 -17.40 11.10 11.70
C ILE A 325 -16.86 9.68 11.58
N VAL A 326 -17.76 8.70 11.63
CA VAL A 326 -17.45 7.28 11.47
C VAL A 326 -18.24 6.74 10.30
N VAL A 327 -17.55 6.01 9.42
CA VAL A 327 -18.16 5.28 8.31
C VAL A 327 -17.87 3.80 8.52
N SER A 328 -18.89 2.96 8.49
CA SER A 328 -18.76 1.50 8.50
C SER A 328 -19.29 0.96 7.20
N VAL A 329 -18.51 0.15 6.50
CA VAL A 329 -18.76 -0.35 5.14
C VAL A 329 -18.68 -1.86 5.15
N GLN A 330 -19.75 -2.52 4.71
CA GLN A 330 -19.79 -3.97 4.57
C GLN A 330 -20.38 -4.33 3.21
N ASN A 331 -19.62 -5.07 2.40
CA ASN A 331 -20.02 -5.56 1.08
C ASN A 331 -20.55 -4.44 0.17
N GLY A 332 -19.87 -3.30 0.13
CA GLY A 332 -20.31 -2.14 -0.65
C GLY A 332 -21.31 -1.22 0.05
N TRP A 333 -21.96 -1.68 1.13
CA TRP A 333 -23.01 -0.92 1.81
C TRP A 333 -22.48 -0.30 3.09
N GLY A 334 -22.51 1.03 3.16
CA GLY A 334 -22.01 1.79 4.28
C GLY A 334 -23.09 2.45 5.13
N THR A 335 -22.73 2.74 6.39
CA THR A 335 -23.45 3.66 7.27
C THR A 335 -22.48 4.75 7.69
N LEU A 336 -22.86 6.01 7.46
CA LEU A 336 -22.15 7.17 7.99
C LEU A 336 -22.89 7.69 9.20
N ALA A 337 -22.14 7.90 10.28
CA ALA A 337 -22.63 8.55 11.49
C ALA A 337 -21.68 9.68 11.91
N GLY A 338 -22.21 10.88 12.02
CA GLY A 338 -21.51 12.02 12.60
C GLY A 338 -21.90 12.22 14.05
N LYS A 339 -20.94 12.59 14.90
CA LYS A 339 -21.24 13.06 16.24
C LYS A 339 -20.39 14.27 16.58
N PHE A 340 -21.06 15.32 17.02
CA PHE A 340 -20.47 16.64 17.22
C PHE A 340 -20.69 17.11 18.66
N ARG A 341 -19.85 18.05 19.11
CA ARG A 341 -20.08 18.73 20.39
C ARG A 341 -21.42 19.47 20.36
N PRO A 342 -22.12 19.58 21.51
CA PRO A 342 -23.34 20.38 21.59
C PRO A 342 -23.09 21.82 21.10
N GLY A 343 -23.95 22.30 20.19
CA GLY A 343 -23.85 23.64 19.61
C GLY A 343 -23.06 23.74 18.30
N ILE A 344 -22.50 22.64 17.80
CA ILE A 344 -21.83 22.56 16.48
C ILE A 344 -22.81 22.22 15.33
N ASP A 345 -24.10 22.02 15.64
CA ASP A 345 -25.16 21.63 14.69
C ASP A 345 -25.55 22.70 13.64
N GLY A 346 -24.85 23.84 13.61
CA GLY A 346 -24.98 24.88 12.58
C GLY A 346 -24.32 24.47 11.25
N ASP A 347 -23.89 25.45 10.44
CA ASP A 347 -23.34 25.22 9.09
C ASP A 347 -22.13 24.27 9.04
N LEU A 348 -21.47 24.01 10.18
CA LEU A 348 -20.24 23.21 10.27
C LEU A 348 -20.49 21.69 10.19
N ALA A 349 -21.54 21.16 10.81
CA ALA A 349 -21.81 19.72 10.78
C ALA A 349 -22.14 19.22 9.35
N PRO A 350 -23.02 19.88 8.57
CA PRO A 350 -23.23 19.54 7.16
C PRO A 350 -21.97 19.69 6.30
N GLN A 351 -21.14 20.72 6.54
CA GLN A 351 -19.86 20.88 5.83
C GLN A 351 -18.88 19.74 6.13
N ALA A 352 -18.79 19.30 7.38
CA ALA A 352 -17.94 18.18 7.76
C ALA A 352 -18.42 16.86 7.11
N LEU A 353 -19.74 16.64 7.08
CA LEU A 353 -20.33 15.49 6.40
C LEU A 353 -20.09 15.51 4.89
N ALA A 354 -20.22 16.68 4.25
CA ALA A 354 -19.93 16.85 2.83
C ALA A 354 -18.43 16.65 2.51
N ALA A 355 -17.53 17.08 3.39
CA ALA A 355 -16.10 16.85 3.20
C ALA A 355 -15.74 15.35 3.31
N VAL A 356 -16.41 14.58 4.17
CA VAL A 356 -16.26 13.11 4.20
C VAL A 356 -16.84 12.48 2.94
N ASP A 357 -17.98 12.98 2.46
CA ASP A 357 -18.63 12.50 1.23
C ASP A 357 -17.71 12.56 0.00
N GLU A 358 -16.97 13.66 -0.16
CA GLU A 358 -15.95 13.78 -1.23
C GLU A 358 -14.84 12.75 -1.08
N ARG A 359 -14.38 12.47 0.15
CA ARG A 359 -13.36 11.44 0.42
C ARG A 359 -13.86 10.03 0.10
N LEU A 360 -15.14 9.76 0.30
CA LEU A 360 -15.76 8.45 0.01
C LEU A 360 -15.93 8.19 -1.49
N LEU A 361 -15.95 9.21 -2.34
CA LEU A 361 -15.97 9.01 -3.81
C LEU A 361 -14.74 8.24 -4.30
N ALA A 362 -13.60 8.43 -3.63
CA ALA A 362 -12.35 7.73 -3.94
C ALA A 362 -12.24 6.36 -3.26
N ASP A 363 -13.17 5.99 -2.36
CA ASP A 363 -13.15 4.70 -1.68
C ASP A 363 -13.82 3.63 -2.55
N GLU A 364 -13.02 2.68 -3.03
CA GLU A 364 -13.47 1.56 -3.86
C GLU A 364 -14.43 0.61 -3.14
N GLN A 365 -14.44 0.62 -1.81
CA GLN A 365 -15.26 -0.28 -1.01
C GLN A 365 -16.68 0.24 -0.79
N VAL A 366 -16.97 1.50 -1.14
CA VAL A 366 -18.27 2.13 -0.91
C VAL A 366 -19.06 2.21 -2.22
N ILE A 367 -20.13 1.41 -2.30
CA ILE A 367 -21.09 1.44 -3.41
C ILE A 367 -22.25 2.37 -3.07
N ALA A 368 -22.81 2.21 -1.87
CA ALA A 368 -23.93 3.01 -1.39
C ALA A 368 -23.83 3.21 0.12
N LEU A 369 -24.40 4.30 0.61
CA LEU A 369 -24.29 4.68 2.01
C LEU A 369 -25.62 5.21 2.55
N THR A 370 -25.98 4.76 3.75
CA THR A 370 -27.04 5.37 4.55
C THR A 370 -26.45 6.46 5.45
N ILE A 371 -26.92 7.70 5.30
CA ILE A 371 -26.52 8.86 6.11
C ILE A 371 -27.51 8.99 7.26
N ASP A 372 -27.02 8.93 8.50
CA ASP A 372 -27.80 9.09 9.74
C ASP A 372 -29.12 8.29 9.73
N GLY A 373 -29.06 7.07 9.17
CA GLY A 373 -30.16 6.11 9.16
C GLY A 373 -31.37 6.45 8.28
N SER A 374 -31.30 7.48 7.43
CA SER A 374 -32.50 7.99 6.73
C SER A 374 -32.34 8.28 5.24
N ALA A 375 -31.17 8.72 4.77
CA ALA A 375 -30.93 9.00 3.35
C ALA A 375 -29.96 8.00 2.73
N ILE A 376 -30.30 7.41 1.58
CA ILE A 376 -29.38 6.55 0.81
C ILE A 376 -28.73 7.37 -0.29
N ARG A 377 -27.39 7.32 -0.36
CA ARG A 377 -26.58 7.91 -1.43
C ARG A 377 -25.82 6.78 -2.14
N ASN A 378 -25.90 6.75 -3.46
CA ASN A 378 -25.17 5.79 -4.30
C ASN A 378 -23.96 6.48 -4.92
N TYR A 379 -22.79 5.86 -4.79
CA TYR A 379 -21.54 6.32 -5.39
C TYR A 379 -21.18 5.52 -6.64
N ARG A 380 -21.61 4.25 -6.70
CA ARG A 380 -21.34 3.33 -7.80
C ARG A 380 -22.64 2.63 -8.18
N SER A 381 -22.87 2.49 -9.49
CA SER A 381 -24.11 1.98 -10.08
C SER A 381 -24.03 0.51 -10.43
#